data_AF-A0A9E3FK10-F1
#
_entry.id   AF-A0A9E3FK10-F1
#
_cell.length_a   1.000
_cell.length_b   1.000
_cell.length_c   1.000
_cell.angle_alpha   90.00
_cell.angle_beta   90.00
_cell.angle_gamma   90.00
#
_symmetry.space_group_name_H-M   'P 1'
#
loop_
_entity.id
_entity.type
_entity.pdbx_description
1 polymer ?
#
loop_
_entity_poly.entity_id
_entity_poly.type
_entity_poly.pdbx_seq_one_letter_code
_entity_poly.pdbx_strand_id
1 'polypeptide(L)' 'MDCARSIELLSDYDAGLLGDDDKLFVITHLSTCSDCDGVFRDLKLIVQTAFAMRSENGIAYPDEESLWQRLSASRVVH' A
#
# COMPACT_ATOMS: atom_id res chain seq x y z
N MET A 1 0.13 23.47 -13.33
CA MET A 1 -0.29 22.13 -12.86
C MET A 1 0.25 21.94 -11.45
N ASP A 2 -0.54 21.35 -10.55
CA ASP A 2 -0.27 21.29 -9.11
C ASP A 2 0.33 19.93 -8.72
N CYS A 3 1.67 19.85 -8.75
CA CYS A 3 2.39 18.61 -8.43
C CYS A 3 2.20 18.19 -6.98
N ALA A 4 2.12 19.14 -6.04
CA ALA A 4 1.96 18.85 -4.62
C ALA A 4 0.63 18.12 -4.38
N ARG A 5 -0.47 18.66 -4.91
CA ARG A 5 -1.77 17.98 -4.86
C ARG A 5 -1.75 16.62 -5.57
N SER A 6 -1.10 16.51 -6.73
CA SER A 6 -1.03 15.22 -7.43
C SER A 6 -0.32 14.16 -6.59
N ILE A 7 0.77 14.51 -5.91
CA ILE A 7 1.54 13.59 -5.06
C ILE A 7 0.72 13.12 -3.86
N GLU A 8 -0.02 14.01 -3.21
CA GLU A 8 -0.89 13.68 -2.07
C GLU A 8 -1.97 12.64 -2.43
N LEU A 9 -2.41 12.61 -3.69
CA LEU A 9 -3.48 11.73 -4.15
C LEU A 9 -3.01 10.37 -4.69
N LEU A 10 -1.70 10.14 -4.87
CA LEU A 10 -1.21 8.95 -5.58
C LEU A 10 -1.54 7.63 -4.90
N SER A 11 -1.48 7.58 -3.56
CA SER A 11 -1.79 6.35 -2.81
C SER A 11 -3.26 5.97 -2.93
N ASP A 12 -4.17 6.94 -2.77
CA ASP A 12 -5.60 6.71 -2.92
C ASP A 12 -5.98 6.41 -4.38
N TYR A 13 -5.25 7.01 -5.34
CA TYR A 13 -5.41 6.70 -6.75
C TYR A 13 -5.03 5.24 -7.06
N ASP A 14 -3.88 4.76 -6.58
CA ASP A 14 -3.45 3.36 -6.75
C ASP A 14 -4.41 2.38 -6.06
N ALA A 15 -4.91 2.74 -4.89
CA ALA A 15 -5.88 1.96 -4.13
C ALA A 15 -7.32 2.01 -4.70
N GLY A 16 -7.59 2.85 -5.70
CA GLY A 16 -8.91 3.03 -6.29
C GLY A 16 -9.94 3.69 -5.36
N LEU A 17 -9.48 4.50 -4.41
CA LEU A 17 -10.30 5.15 -3.38
C LEU A 17 -10.73 6.58 -3.76
N LEU A 18 -10.15 7.16 -4.81
CA LEU A 18 -10.49 8.51 -5.26
C LEU A 18 -11.87 8.58 -5.93
N GLY A 19 -12.55 9.71 -5.73
CA GLY A 19 -13.70 10.10 -6.54
C GLY A 19 -13.28 10.43 -7.99
N ASP A 20 -14.26 10.45 -8.89
CA ASP A 20 -14.04 10.58 -10.33
C ASP A 20 -13.28 11.86 -10.72
N ASP A 21 -13.56 12.99 -10.06
CA ASP A 21 -12.92 14.27 -10.33
C ASP A 21 -11.42 14.25 -10.00
N ASP A 22 -11.05 13.73 -8.83
CA ASP A 22 -9.64 13.61 -8.41
C ASP A 22 -8.91 12.55 -9.24
N LYS A 23 -9.60 11.47 -9.60
CA LYS A 23 -9.06 10.45 -10.50
C LYS A 23 -8.71 11.03 -11.87
N LEU A 24 -9.62 11.83 -12.45
CA LEU A 24 -9.39 12.49 -13.74
C LEU A 24 -8.25 13.51 -13.65
N PHE A 25 -8.18 14.26 -12.55
CA PHE A 25 -7.08 15.18 -12.27
C PHE A 25 -5.74 14.45 -12.26
N VAL A 26 -5.61 13.38 -11.46
CA VAL A 26 -4.37 12.59 -11.35
C VAL A 26 -3.98 11.99 -12.69
N ILE A 27 -4.90 11.33 -13.41
CA ILE A 27 -4.61 10.75 -14.75
C ILE A 27 -4.08 11.80 -15.73
N THR A 28 -4.73 12.96 -15.77
CA THR A 28 -4.36 14.03 -16.69
C THR A 28 -2.98 14.58 -16.32
N HIS A 29 -2.72 14.76 -15.03
CA HIS A 29 -1.43 15.23 -14.54
C HIS A 29 -0.29 14.24 -14.83
N LEU A 30 -0.47 12.96 -14.55
CA LEU A 30 0.53 11.92 -14.82
C LEU A 30 0.87 11.80 -16.32
N SER A 31 -0.10 12.05 -17.21
CA SER A 31 0.16 12.04 -18.66
C SER A 31 1.02 13.21 -19.16
N THR A 32 1.20 14.25 -18.35
CA THR A 32 1.85 15.51 -18.76
C THR A 32 3.03 15.93 -17.88
N CYS A 33 3.20 15.31 -16.70
CA CYS A 33 4.29 15.56 -15.76
C CYS A 33 5.11 14.28 -15.54
N SER A 34 6.29 14.21 -16.16
CA SER A 34 7.21 13.06 -16.06
C SER A 34 7.69 12.80 -14.64
N ASP A 35 7.87 13.85 -13.83
CA ASP A 35 8.38 13.70 -12.47
C ASP A 35 7.33 13.02 -11.57
N CYS A 36 6.07 13.44 -11.67
CA CYS A 36 4.96 12.80 -10.95
C CYS A 36 4.68 11.38 -11.47
N ASP A 37 4.80 11.11 -12.78
CA ASP A 37 4.74 9.75 -13.31
C ASP A 37 5.86 8.86 -12.76
N GLY A 38 7.07 9.39 -12.63
CA GLY A 38 8.20 8.71 -11.99
C GLY A 38 7.89 8.32 -10.54
N VAL A 39 7.45 9.28 -9.73
CA VAL A 39 7.05 9.03 -8.34
C VAL A 39 5.94 7.97 -8.25
N PHE A 40 4.97 8.02 -9.16
CA PHE A 40 3.89 7.04 -9.18
C PHE A 40 4.39 5.62 -9.54
N ARG A 41 5.34 5.49 -10.48
CA ARG A 41 5.97 4.21 -10.79
C ARG A 41 6.75 3.64 -9.61
N ASP A 42 7.48 4.49 -8.90
CA ASP A 42 8.23 4.09 -7.70
C ASP A 42 7.27 3.60 -6.59
N LEU A 43 6.17 4.32 -6.36
CA LEU A 43 5.12 3.88 -5.44
C LEU A 43 4.60 2.48 -5.79
N LYS A 44 4.26 2.25 -7.07
CA LYS A 44 3.77 0.94 -7.53
C LYS A 44 4.82 -0.16 -7.34
N LEU A 45 6.08 0.14 -7.63
CA LEU A 45 7.17 -0.81 -7.42
C LEU A 45 7.29 -1.19 -5.94
N ILE A 46 7.25 -0.21 -5.03
CA ILE A 46 7.27 -0.45 -3.58
C ILE A 46 6.11 -1.35 -3.15
N VAL A 47 4.89 -1.06 -3.59
CA VAL A 47 3.70 -1.86 -3.26
C VAL A 47 3.83 -3.29 -3.78
N GLN A 48 4.26 -3.46 -5.04
CA GLN A 48 4.48 -4.77 -5.65
C GLN A 48 5.57 -5.57 -4.93
N THR A 49 6.70 -4.94 -4.59
CA THR A 49 7.78 -5.58 -3.83
C THR A 49 7.30 -5.99 -2.44
N ALA A 50 6.59 -5.12 -1.72
CA ALA A 50 6.04 -5.46 -0.40
C ALA A 50 5.03 -6.62 -0.47
N PHE A 51 4.26 -6.71 -1.56
CA PHE A 51 3.38 -7.86 -1.80
C PHE A 51 4.17 -9.14 -2.09
N ALA A 52 5.16 -9.08 -2.98
CA ALA A 52 6.02 -10.23 -3.31
C ALA A 52 6.77 -10.75 -2.07
N MET A 53 7.34 -9.86 -1.26
CA MET A 53 8.03 -10.23 -0.02
C MET A 53 7.12 -10.93 0.99
N ARG A 54 5.85 -10.52 1.08
CA ARG A 54 4.85 -11.22 1.92
C ARG A 54 4.56 -12.63 1.39
N SER A 55 4.57 -12.82 0.08
CA SER A 55 4.35 -14.12 -0.55
C SER A 55 5.57 -15.05 -0.45
N GLU A 56 6.79 -14.52 -0.61
CA GLU A 56 8.03 -15.33 -0.67
C GLU A 56 8.58 -15.66 0.72
N ASN A 57 8.57 -14.70 1.65
CA ASN A 57 9.18 -14.90 2.96
C ASN A 57 8.25 -15.47 4.01
N GLY A 58 6.98 -15.73 3.67
CA GLY A 58 6.06 -16.42 4.56
C GLY A 58 6.12 -15.89 6.00
N ILE A 59 6.33 -14.58 6.19
CA ILE A 59 5.91 -13.93 7.42
C ILE A 59 4.39 -13.85 7.27
N ALA A 60 3.74 -15.02 7.21
CA ALA A 60 2.43 -15.19 7.76
C ALA A 60 2.59 -14.60 9.14
N TYR A 61 2.12 -13.37 9.33
CA TYR A 61 1.95 -12.82 10.65
C TYR A 61 1.26 -13.95 11.39
N PRO A 62 1.94 -14.58 12.37
CA PRO A 62 1.43 -15.79 12.98
C PRO A 62 0.03 -15.43 13.42
N ASP A 63 -0.95 -16.23 12.99
CA ASP A 63 -2.37 -15.96 13.23
C ASP A 63 -2.50 -15.49 14.67
N GLU A 64 -2.89 -14.23 14.84
CA GLU A 64 -2.73 -13.54 16.12
C GLU A 64 -3.53 -14.29 17.19
N GLU A 65 -4.66 -14.85 16.78
CA GLU A 65 -5.49 -15.78 17.55
C GLU A 65 -4.69 -17.03 17.96
N SER A 66 -4.03 -17.71 17.03
CA SER A 66 -3.13 -18.84 17.33
C SER A 66 -1.97 -18.47 18.27
N LEU A 67 -1.42 -17.25 18.19
CA LEU A 67 -0.41 -16.77 19.15
C LEU A 67 -1.01 -16.57 20.55
N TRP A 68 -2.15 -15.90 20.65
CA TRP A 68 -2.82 -15.64 21.92
C TRP A 68 -3.27 -16.93 22.60
N GLN A 69 -3.72 -17.93 21.82
CA GLN A 69 -4.06 -19.27 22.33
C GLN A 69 -2.83 -20.00 22.91
N ARG A 70 -1.67 -19.93 22.26
CA ARG A 70 -0.42 -20.54 22.79
C ARG A 70 0.05 -19.88 24.08
N LEU A 71 -0.04 -18.56 24.17
CA LEU A 71 0.34 -17.80 25.37
C LEU A 71 -0.59 -18.06 26.55
N SER A 72 -1.90 -18.14 26.29
CA SER A 72 -2.90 -18.43 27.34
C SER A 72 -2.84 -19.88 27.82
N ALA A 73 -2.65 -20.85 26.92
CA ALA A 73 -2.47 -22.26 27.29
C ALA A 73 -1.23 -22.50 28.18
N SER A 74 -0.15 -21.77 27.93
CA SER A 74 1.09 -21.85 28.72
C SER A 74 0.95 -21.26 30.13
N ARG A 75 -0.16 -20.58 30.44
CA ARG A 75 -0.43 -19.95 31.74
C ARG A 75 -1.20 -20.85 32.72
N VAL A 76 -1.69 -22.01 32.27
CA VAL A 76 -2.55 -22.92 33.06
C VAL A 76 -1.74 -24.03 33.77
N VAL A 77 -0.43 -24.13 33.54
CA VAL A 77 0.44 -25.07 34.26
C VAL A 77 1.13 -24.33 35.41
N HIS A 78 0.39 -24.05 36.48
CA HIS A 78 0.99 -23.80 37.79
C HIS A 78 0.02 -24.09 38.94
#